data_AF-A0A2S9H4D9-F1
#
_entry.id   AF-A0A2S9H4D9-F1
#
_cell.length_a   1.000
_cell.length_b   1.000
_cell.length_c   1.000
_cell.angle_alpha   90.00
_cell.angle_beta   90.00
_cell.angle_gamma   90.00
#
_symmetry.space_group_name_H-M   'P 1'
#
loop_
_entity.id
_entity.type
_entity.pdbx_description
1 polymer ?
#
loop_
_entity_poly.entity_id
_entity_poly.type
_entity_poly.pdbx_seq_one_letter_code
_entity_poly.pdbx_strand_id
1 'polypeptide(L)'
;MTRQNQTNSNRHTQVNYPISIKSIKLHKSRNGYEFNEDDPYWILNKNITVNVCNVRDKLDEEFKQGFTLTLVNYAKFLSAAHTANIGQRMNELLVSL
;
A
#
# COMPACT_ATOMS: atom_id res chain seq x y z
N MET A 1 -19.38 -42.44 52.51
CA MET A 1 -19.64 -42.72 51.07
C MET A 1 -19.39 -41.41 50.32
N THR A 2 -18.17 -41.14 49.85
CA THR A 2 -17.68 -41.29 48.44
C THR A 2 -18.58 -40.52 47.46
N ARG A 3 -18.14 -39.51 46.68
CA ARG A 3 -16.98 -39.44 45.78
C ARG A 3 -16.49 -37.99 45.55
N GLN A 4 -15.18 -37.88 45.27
CA GLN A 4 -14.50 -36.74 44.65
C GLN A 4 -14.99 -36.53 43.20
N ASN A 5 -14.84 -35.31 42.66
CA ASN A 5 -13.99 -35.10 41.47
C ASN A 5 -13.83 -33.62 41.09
N GLN A 6 -12.57 -33.28 40.82
CA GLN A 6 -12.04 -32.03 40.29
C GLN A 6 -12.44 -31.79 38.83
N THR A 7 -12.12 -30.58 38.36
CA THR A 7 -11.90 -30.05 36.99
C THR A 7 -12.81 -28.83 36.73
N ASN A 8 -12.39 -27.73 36.10
CA ASN A 8 -11.16 -27.44 35.40
C ASN A 8 -10.96 -25.92 35.35
N SER A 9 -9.71 -25.50 35.44
CA SER A 9 -9.23 -24.16 35.13
C SER A 9 -9.53 -23.81 33.68
N ASN A 10 -10.19 -22.68 33.42
CA ASN A 10 -10.14 -22.00 32.12
C ASN A 10 -9.90 -20.50 32.35
N ARG A 11 -8.64 -20.15 32.63
CA ARG A 11 -8.13 -18.79 32.45
C ARG A 11 -8.11 -18.51 30.94
N HIS A 12 -9.14 -17.87 30.42
CA HIS A 12 -9.04 -17.19 29.13
C HIS A 12 -8.17 -15.94 29.33
N THR A 13 -6.86 -16.11 29.30
CA THR A 13 -5.95 -14.99 29.00
C THR A 13 -6.25 -14.55 27.58
N GLN A 14 -6.98 -13.45 27.44
CA GLN A 14 -7.04 -12.72 26.17
C GLN A 14 -5.62 -12.28 25.85
N VAL A 15 -5.03 -12.91 24.83
CA VAL A 15 -3.75 -12.45 24.28
C VAL A 15 -4.06 -11.16 23.52
N ASN A 16 -3.82 -10.03 24.17
CA ASN A 16 -3.95 -8.70 23.56
C ASN A 16 -2.73 -8.47 22.67
N TYR A 17 -2.79 -8.94 21.42
CA TYR A 17 -1.86 -8.47 20.41
C TYR A 17 -2.21 -7.00 20.13
N PRO A 18 -1.25 -6.06 20.20
CA PRO A 18 -1.47 -4.74 19.62
C PRO A 18 -1.60 -4.94 18.12
N ILE A 19 -2.84 -5.02 17.62
CA ILE A 19 -3.11 -4.94 16.19
C ILE A 19 -2.72 -3.50 15.82
N SER A 20 -1.50 -3.33 15.32
CA SER A 20 -1.15 -2.14 14.57
C SER A 20 -2.01 -2.17 13.32
N ILE A 21 -3.18 -1.55 13.38
CA ILE A 21 -4.03 -1.33 12.22
C ILE A 21 -3.25 -0.35 11.35
N LYS A 22 -2.40 -0.88 10.46
CA LYS A 22 -1.78 -0.09 9.40
C LYS A 22 -2.97 0.47 8.62
N SER A 23 -3.16 1.79 8.65
CA SER A 23 -4.24 2.43 7.91
C SER A 23 -4.10 2.02 6.45
N ILE A 24 -5.14 1.41 5.90
CA ILE A 24 -5.15 1.03 4.49
C ILE A 24 -5.26 2.33 3.72
N LYS A 25 -4.19 2.67 3.00
CA LYS A 25 -4.10 3.91 2.22
C LYS A 25 -4.67 3.68 0.82
N LEU A 26 -5.97 3.39 0.79
CA LEU A 26 -6.71 3.14 -0.43
C LEU A 26 -7.11 4.46 -1.09
N HIS A 27 -6.88 4.55 -2.40
CA HIS A 27 -7.23 5.70 -3.23
C HIS A 27 -8.09 5.26 -4.41
N LYS A 28 -8.76 6.23 -5.03
CA LYS A 28 -9.54 6.02 -6.25
C LYS A 28 -8.98 6.90 -7.36
N SER A 29 -8.64 6.31 -8.49
CA SER A 29 -8.16 7.03 -9.67
C SER A 29 -9.26 7.91 -10.26
N ARG A 30 -8.88 8.87 -11.11
CA ARG A 30 -9.84 9.69 -11.87
C ARG A 30 -10.83 8.86 -12.70
N ASN A 31 -10.40 7.69 -13.17
CA ASN A 31 -11.25 6.78 -13.95
C ASN A 31 -12.09 5.83 -13.06
N GLY A 32 -12.00 5.97 -11.74
CA GLY A 32 -12.82 5.23 -10.78
C GLY A 32 -12.25 3.89 -10.32
N TYR A 33 -10.98 3.58 -10.61
CA TYR A 33 -10.33 2.34 -10.20
C TYR A 33 -9.67 2.52 -8.84
N GLU A 34 -9.83 1.54 -7.95
CA GLU A 34 -9.22 1.58 -6.62
C GLU A 34 -7.80 1.03 -6.66
N PHE A 35 -6.91 1.65 -5.88
CA PHE A 35 -5.53 1.20 -5.73
C PHE A 35 -5.00 1.58 -4.35
N ASN A 36 -4.14 0.74 -3.76
CA ASN A 36 -3.46 1.04 -2.51
C ASN A 36 -2.10 1.68 -2.82
N GLU A 37 -1.76 2.81 -2.19
CA GLU A 37 -0.48 3.47 -2.48
C GLU A 37 0.74 2.62 -2.13
N ASP A 38 0.58 1.68 -1.18
CA ASP A 38 1.66 0.79 -0.78
C ASP A 38 1.90 -0.32 -1.82
N ASP A 39 0.94 -0.60 -2.71
CA ASP A 39 1.06 -1.66 -3.71
C ASP A 39 2.17 -1.34 -4.73
N PRO A 40 2.89 -2.37 -5.21
CA PRO A 40 3.94 -2.20 -6.21
C PRO A 40 3.39 -1.77 -7.58
N TYR A 41 2.16 -2.15 -7.90
CA TYR A 41 1.49 -1.85 -9.16
C TYR A 41 0.13 -1.21 -8.92
N TRP A 42 -0.15 -0.12 -9.62
CA TRP A 42 -1.45 0.55 -9.56
C TRP A 42 -2.19 0.43 -10.87
N ILE A 43 -3.36 -0.20 -10.84
CA ILE A 43 -4.27 -0.27 -11.98
C ILE A 43 -5.13 0.99 -11.95
N LEU A 44 -4.87 1.92 -12.86
CA LEU A 44 -5.52 3.23 -12.82
C LEU A 44 -6.72 3.31 -13.77
N ASN A 45 -6.75 2.48 -14.81
CA ASN A 45 -7.90 2.23 -15.68
C ASN A 45 -7.73 0.90 -16.43
N LYS A 46 -8.66 0.57 -17.34
CA LYS A 46 -8.64 -0.66 -18.14
C LYS A 46 -7.38 -0.88 -19.00
N ASN A 47 -6.63 0.17 -19.31
CA ASN A 47 -5.51 0.15 -20.25
C ASN A 47 -4.15 0.42 -19.59
N ILE A 48 -4.13 0.96 -18.36
CA ILE A 48 -2.91 1.53 -17.77
C ILE A 48 -2.73 0.95 -16.36
N THR A 49 -1.62 0.22 -16.22
CA THR A 49 -1.06 -0.22 -14.95
C THR A 49 0.32 0.43 -14.78
N VAL A 50 0.57 1.03 -13.63
CA VAL A 50 1.83 1.71 -13.32
C VAL A 50 2.63 0.87 -12.34
N ASN A 51 3.87 0.51 -12.69
CA ASN A 51 4.82 -0.10 -11.75
C ASN A 51 5.50 1.01 -10.93
N VAL A 52 4.97 1.26 -9.74
CA VAL A 52 5.46 2.31 -8.85
C VAL A 52 6.69 1.83 -8.05
N CYS A 53 6.78 0.52 -7.81
CA CYS A 53 7.89 -0.15 -7.12
C CYS A 53 9.24 0.13 -7.80
N ASN A 54 9.26 0.11 -9.14
CA ASN A 54 10.47 0.35 -9.93
C ASN A 54 11.18 1.66 -9.59
N VAL A 55 10.44 2.69 -9.16
CA VAL A 55 11.05 3.96 -8.70
C VAL A 55 11.22 3.94 -7.18
N ARG A 56 10.19 3.53 -6.43
CA ARG A 56 10.21 3.55 -4.95
C ARG A 56 11.41 2.79 -4.37
N ASP A 57 11.75 1.63 -4.92
CA ASP A 57 12.83 0.79 -4.38
C ASP A 57 14.24 1.37 -4.59
N LYS A 58 14.36 2.39 -5.45
CA LYS A 58 15.62 3.09 -5.73
C LYS A 58 15.79 4.39 -4.93
N LEU A 59 14.78 4.79 -4.16
CA LEU A 59 14.75 6.05 -3.44
C LEU A 59 14.87 5.84 -1.93
N ASP A 60 15.59 6.73 -1.26
CA ASP A 60 15.56 6.83 0.20
C ASP A 60 14.15 7.17 0.70
N GLU A 61 13.84 6.84 1.95
CA GLU A 61 12.48 6.90 2.49
C GLU A 61 11.81 8.28 2.36
N GLU A 62 12.58 9.37 2.52
CA GLU A 62 12.08 10.74 2.33
C GLU A 62 11.58 10.98 0.89
N PHE A 63 12.39 10.63 -0.11
CA PHE A 63 12.05 10.78 -1.51
C PHE A 63 10.97 9.79 -1.95
N LYS A 64 10.97 8.58 -1.40
CA LYS A 64 9.94 7.56 -1.65
C LYS A 64 8.56 8.06 -1.27
N GLN A 65 8.42 8.69 -0.09
CA GLN A 65 7.14 9.24 0.35
C GLN A 65 6.67 10.38 -0.56
N GLY A 66 7.56 11.33 -0.86
CA GLY A 66 7.25 12.45 -1.76
C GLY A 66 6.80 11.98 -3.14
N PHE A 67 7.58 11.11 -3.78
CA PHE A 67 7.25 10.49 -5.06
C PHE A 67 5.88 9.80 -5.05
N THR A 68 5.63 8.97 -4.03
CA THR A 68 4.37 8.22 -3.90
C THR A 68 3.18 9.17 -3.80
N LEU A 69 3.23 10.18 -2.93
CA LEU A 69 2.15 11.15 -2.76
C LEU A 69 1.92 12.01 -4.01
N THR A 70 2.99 12.37 -4.73
CA THR A 70 2.87 13.05 -6.02
C THR A 70 2.13 12.17 -7.04
N LEU A 71 2.51 10.89 -7.19
CA LEU A 71 1.82 9.99 -8.11
C LEU A 71 0.37 9.73 -7.71
N VAL A 72 0.06 9.60 -6.41
CA VAL A 72 -1.32 9.51 -5.91
C VAL A 72 -2.14 10.72 -6.39
N ASN A 73 -1.61 11.93 -6.27
CA ASN A 73 -2.30 13.14 -6.73
C ASN A 73 -2.54 13.13 -8.25
N TYR A 74 -1.55 12.69 -9.03
CA TYR A 74 -1.70 12.55 -10.48
C TYR A 74 -2.78 11.53 -10.85
N ALA A 75 -2.79 10.39 -10.17
CA ALA A 75 -3.76 9.32 -10.39
C ALA A 75 -5.19 9.77 -10.06
N LYS A 76 -5.37 10.53 -8.96
CA LYS A 76 -6.68 11.02 -8.49
C LYS A 76 -7.23 12.16 -9.34
N PHE A 77 -6.40 13.13 -9.71
CA PHE A 77 -6.87 14.41 -10.23
C PHE A 77 -6.54 14.67 -11.70
N LEU A 78 -5.47 14.07 -12.25
CA LEU A 78 -5.02 14.35 -13.62
C LEU A 78 -5.46 13.26 -14.60
N SER A 79 -4.65 12.22 -14.80
CA SER A 79 -5.00 11.06 -15.62
C SER A 79 -4.06 9.89 -15.35
N ALA A 80 -4.53 8.68 -15.67
CA ALA A 80 -3.70 7.48 -15.63
C ALA A 80 -2.47 7.61 -16.55
N ALA A 81 -2.60 8.22 -17.73
CA ALA A 81 -1.50 8.42 -18.66
C ALA A 81 -0.44 9.39 -18.13
N HIS A 82 -0.83 10.52 -17.53
CA HIS A 82 0.13 11.42 -16.90
C HIS A 82 0.87 10.75 -15.74
N THR A 83 0.15 9.96 -14.94
CA THR A 83 0.76 9.20 -13.83
C THR A 83 1.81 8.21 -14.35
N ALA A 84 1.47 7.45 -15.39
CA ALA A 84 2.40 6.52 -16.04
C ALA A 84 3.63 7.23 -16.61
N ASN A 85 3.43 8.35 -17.32
CA ASN A 85 4.52 9.13 -17.92
C ASN A 85 5.50 9.66 -16.87
N ILE A 86 5.01 10.19 -15.74
CA ILE A 86 5.88 10.67 -14.66
C ILE A 86 6.63 9.51 -14.01
N GLY A 87 5.95 8.40 -13.71
CA GLY A 87 6.60 7.21 -13.15
C GLY A 87 7.70 6.66 -14.07
N GLN A 88 7.43 6.56 -15.37
CA GLN A 88 8.41 6.12 -16.35
C GLN A 88 9.59 7.09 -16.43
N ARG A 89 9.34 8.40 -16.53
CA ARG A 89 10.40 9.40 -16.66
C ARG A 89 11.32 9.42 -15.45
N MET A 90 10.77 9.29 -14.24
CA MET A 90 11.57 9.18 -13.03
C MET A 90 12.41 7.91 -13.01
N ASN A 91 11.86 6.77 -13.44
CA ASN A 91 12.64 5.54 -13.53
C ASN A 91 13.80 5.67 -14.54
N GLU A 92 13.55 6.28 -15.70
CA GLU A 92 14.60 6.54 -16.70
C GLU A 92 15.75 7.37 -16.12
N LEU A 93 15.43 8.44 -15.37
CA LEU A 93 16.43 9.27 -14.72
C LEU A 93 17.27 8.45 -13.73
N LEU A 94 16.64 7.63 -12.89
CA LEU A 94 17.32 6.82 -11.87
C LEU A 94 18.14 5.66 -12.44
N VAL A 95 17.77 5.12 -13.61
CA VAL A 95 18.53 4.05 -14.28
C VAL A 95 19.71 4.61 -15.08
N SER A 96 19.65 5.89 -15.48
CA SER A 96 20.72 6.57 -16.22
C SER A 96 21.85 7.15 -15.35
N LEU A 97 21.75 7.00 -14.03
CA LEU A 97 22.74 7.43 -13.03
C LEU A 97 23.60 6.25 -12.57
#